data_AF-A0A1Q3CMW5-F1
#
_entry.id   AF-A0A1Q3CMW5-F1
#
_cell.length_a   1.000
_cell.length_b   1.000
_cell.length_c   1.000
_cell.angle_alpha   90.00
_cell.angle_beta   90.00
_cell.angle_gamma   90.00
#
_symmetry.space_group_name_H-M   'P 1'
#
loop_
_entity.id
_entity.type
_entity.pdbx_description
1 polymer ?
#
loop_
_entity_poly.entity_id
_entity_poly.type
_entity_poly.pdbx_seq_one_letter_code
_entity_poly.pdbx_strand_id
1 'polypeptide(L)'
;MNLRIVSSPHEEFALSSTVRGQRIFLDARILASILHIPHTGIYIFKYKKWPEVEGFHPNHILSILYPNDPNICTNKLSVDHRLLHHLIVHQLLPTSGGYAKLSRMQAFLIWCIISKVEFCYPLLMLHIMVRAFTQKKTVLPFGSILTKIFRHHEVRLEGEIETKLKKEDTYNKSTLNRMGWKKQGGIWTYCPKSD
;
A
#
# COMPACT_ATOMS: atom_id res chain seq x y z
N MET A 1 5.80 13.10 17.46
CA MET A 1 5.47 13.34 16.04
C MET A 1 4.58 14.58 15.97
N ASN A 2 4.94 15.61 15.21
CA ASN A 2 4.27 16.93 15.20
C ASN A 2 3.23 17.06 14.06
N LEU A 3 2.54 15.97 13.74
CA LEU A 3 1.57 15.95 12.65
C LEU A 3 0.24 16.57 13.10
N ARG A 4 -0.35 17.41 12.25
CA ARG A 4 -1.67 18.03 12.43
C ARG A 4 -2.53 17.71 11.21
N ILE A 5 -3.80 17.39 11.47
CA ILE A 5 -4.80 17.18 10.42
C ILE A 5 -5.50 18.51 10.20
N VAL A 6 -5.54 18.99 8.96
CA VAL A 6 -6.17 20.24 8.56
C VAL A 6 -7.35 19.88 7.66
N SER A 7 -8.58 20.14 8.11
CA SER A 7 -9.78 19.92 7.29
C SER A 7 -10.13 21.19 6.52
N SER A 8 -10.27 21.08 5.20
CA SER A 8 -10.84 22.12 4.35
C SER A 8 -12.37 21.93 4.22
N PRO A 9 -13.17 23.00 4.11
CA PRO A 9 -14.62 22.90 3.87
C PRO A 9 -15.00 22.30 2.50
N HIS A 10 -14.09 22.26 1.52
CA HIS A 10 -14.43 22.02 0.11
C HIS A 10 -13.94 20.71 -0.50
N GLU A 11 -13.07 19.94 0.17
CA GLU A 11 -12.71 18.54 -0.13
C GLU A 11 -11.50 18.15 0.74
N GLU A 12 -11.32 16.83 0.94
CA GLU A 12 -10.11 16.10 1.37
C GLU A 12 -9.24 16.72 2.50
N PHE A 13 -9.02 15.95 3.56
CA PHE A 13 -8.14 16.38 4.66
C PHE A 13 -6.69 16.53 4.19
N ALA A 14 -6.03 17.59 4.65
CA ALA A 14 -4.61 17.83 4.45
C ALA A 14 -3.83 17.55 5.74
N LEU A 15 -2.52 17.38 5.60
CA LEU A 15 -1.57 17.22 6.69
C LEU A 15 -0.69 18.45 6.79
N SER A 16 -0.39 18.86 8.02
CA SER A 16 0.67 19.84 8.29
C SER A 16 1.59 19.36 9.41
N SER A 17 2.87 19.68 9.29
CA SER A 17 3.89 19.35 10.29
C SER A 17 5.02 20.36 10.21
N THR A 18 5.80 20.50 11.27
CA THR A 18 7.07 21.23 11.24
C THR A 18 8.21 20.25 11.48
N VAL A 19 9.16 20.19 10.55
CA VAL A 19 10.32 19.28 10.59
C VAL A 19 11.58 20.12 10.40
N ARG A 20 12.51 20.06 11.37
CA ARG A 20 13.76 20.85 11.35
C ARG A 20 13.54 22.34 11.05
N GLY A 21 12.49 22.93 11.64
CA GLY A 21 12.12 24.34 11.43
C GLY A 21 11.32 24.63 10.16
N GLN A 22 11.24 23.68 9.23
CA GLN A 22 10.52 23.85 7.97
C GLN A 22 9.07 23.39 8.10
N ARG A 23 8.13 24.24 7.67
CA ARG A 23 6.70 23.90 7.65
C ARG A 23 6.38 23.08 6.41
N ILE A 24 5.74 21.95 6.63
CA ILE A 24 5.21 21.05 5.60
C ILE A 24 3.70 21.20 5.58
N PHE A 25 3.15 21.32 4.37
CA PHE A 25 1.73 21.25 4.07
C PHE A 25 1.55 20.25 2.93
N LEU A 26 0.67 19.27 3.12
CA LEU A 26 0.54 18.14 2.22
C LEU A 26 -0.94 17.76 2.08
N ASP A 27 -1.53 18.07 0.92
CA ASP A 27 -2.80 17.50 0.48
C ASP A 27 -2.56 16.40 -0.58
N ALA A 28 -3.64 15.76 -1.03
CA ALA A 28 -3.53 14.66 -1.99
C ALA A 28 -2.95 15.10 -3.34
N ARG A 29 -3.24 16.33 -3.76
CA ARG A 29 -2.76 16.90 -5.03
C ARG A 29 -1.27 17.20 -4.99
N ILE A 30 -0.78 17.79 -3.90
CA ILE A 30 0.65 18.02 -3.66
C ILE A 30 1.37 16.67 -3.61
N LEU A 31 0.83 15.68 -2.87
CA LEU A 31 1.42 14.35 -2.81
C LEU A 31 1.50 13.68 -4.18
N ALA A 32 0.43 13.78 -4.98
CA ALA A 32 0.39 13.26 -6.34
C ALA A 32 1.45 13.92 -7.23
N SER A 33 1.61 15.25 -7.13
CA SER A 33 2.62 16.00 -7.85
C SER A 33 4.05 15.57 -7.47
N ILE A 34 4.33 15.38 -6.18
CA ILE A 34 5.64 14.93 -5.69
C ILE A 34 5.99 13.52 -6.19
N LEU A 35 4.98 12.66 -6.31
CA LEU A 35 5.14 11.27 -6.71
C LEU A 35 5.03 11.03 -8.21
N HIS A 36 4.58 12.03 -8.98
CA HIS A 36 4.24 11.92 -10.40
C HIS A 36 3.23 10.79 -10.66
N ILE A 37 2.16 10.76 -9.87
CA ILE A 37 1.04 9.80 -10.01
C ILE A 37 -0.30 10.54 -10.17
N PRO A 38 -1.33 9.90 -10.74
CA PRO A 38 -2.66 10.48 -10.81
C PRO A 38 -3.24 10.77 -9.42
N HIS A 39 -4.01 11.85 -9.32
CA HIS A 39 -4.88 12.17 -8.17
C HIS A 39 -6.36 11.94 -8.49
N THR A 40 -6.64 11.18 -9.55
CA THR A 40 -7.98 10.88 -10.06
C THR A 40 -8.46 9.51 -9.59
N GLY A 41 -9.69 9.18 -9.95
CA GLY A 41 -10.31 7.91 -9.65
C GLY A 41 -11.04 7.89 -8.32
N ILE A 42 -11.60 6.74 -7.99
CA ILE A 42 -12.40 6.59 -6.78
C ILE A 42 -11.49 6.60 -5.55
N TYR A 43 -11.99 7.16 -4.46
CA TYR A 43 -11.40 6.98 -3.13
C TYR A 43 -12.46 6.49 -2.17
N ILE A 44 -12.23 5.30 -1.63
CA ILE A 44 -13.05 4.71 -0.59
C ILE A 44 -12.17 3.92 0.35
N PHE A 45 -12.39 4.11 1.64
CA PHE A 45 -11.72 3.33 2.67
C PHE A 45 -12.74 2.84 3.69
N LYS A 46 -12.88 1.52 3.81
CA LYS A 46 -13.80 0.89 4.77
C LYS A 46 -13.03 -0.07 5.66
N TYR A 47 -13.14 0.11 6.97
CA TYR A 47 -12.55 -0.83 7.91
C TYR A 47 -13.48 -2.04 8.10
N LYS A 48 -12.93 -3.25 7.95
CA LYS A 48 -13.66 -4.52 8.12
C LYS A 48 -14.94 -4.67 7.29
N LYS A 49 -15.30 -3.76 6.40
CA LYS A 49 -16.47 -3.86 5.51
C LYS A 49 -16.00 -3.82 4.06
N TRP A 50 -16.82 -4.35 3.16
CA TRP A 50 -16.57 -4.21 1.73
C TRP A 50 -16.87 -2.77 1.30
N PRO A 51 -16.07 -2.18 0.39
CA PRO A 51 -16.45 -0.96 -0.30
C PRO A 51 -17.71 -1.18 -1.13
N GLU A 52 -18.55 -0.15 -1.20
CA GLU A 52 -19.74 -0.10 -2.03
C GLU A 52 -19.41 0.83 -3.20
N VAL A 53 -19.13 0.25 -4.36
CA VAL A 53 -18.70 0.93 -5.58
C VAL A 53 -19.40 0.28 -6.75
N GLU A 54 -19.84 1.07 -7.71
CA GLU A 54 -20.46 0.57 -8.93
C GLU A 54 -19.55 -0.46 -9.63
N GLY A 55 -20.13 -1.59 -10.05
CA GLY A 55 -19.41 -2.69 -10.70
C GLY A 55 -18.58 -3.58 -9.77
N PHE A 56 -18.41 -3.23 -8.48
CA PHE A 56 -17.70 -4.07 -7.51
C PHE A 56 -18.63 -5.05 -6.80
N HIS A 57 -18.33 -6.34 -6.89
CA HIS A 57 -19.00 -7.38 -6.11
C HIS A 57 -17.96 -8.27 -5.39
N PRO A 58 -18.05 -8.47 -4.07
CA PRO A 58 -17.09 -9.28 -3.31
C PRO A 58 -16.90 -10.71 -3.86
N ASN A 59 -17.99 -11.36 -4.27
CA ASN A 59 -17.93 -12.72 -4.78
C ASN A 59 -17.14 -12.82 -6.09
N HIS A 60 -17.18 -11.77 -6.93
CA HIS A 60 -16.45 -11.74 -8.19
C HIS A 60 -14.93 -11.69 -7.97
N ILE A 61 -14.45 -10.80 -7.09
CA ILE A 61 -13.02 -10.78 -6.78
C ILE A 61 -12.58 -12.06 -6.06
N LEU A 62 -13.41 -12.60 -5.17
CA LEU A 62 -13.09 -13.85 -4.49
C LEU A 62 -13.01 -15.02 -5.47
N SER A 63 -13.88 -15.13 -6.48
CA SER A 63 -13.78 -16.17 -7.50
C SER A 63 -12.56 -16.01 -8.41
N ILE A 64 -12.10 -14.78 -8.66
CA ILE A 64 -10.85 -14.53 -9.40
C ILE A 64 -9.63 -14.97 -8.57
N LEU A 65 -9.62 -14.63 -7.27
CA LEU A 65 -8.48 -14.91 -6.39
C LEU A 65 -8.44 -16.38 -5.94
N TYR A 66 -9.61 -17.02 -5.84
CA TYR A 66 -9.82 -18.36 -5.28
C TYR A 66 -10.79 -19.17 -6.15
N PRO A 67 -10.45 -19.51 -7.40
CA PRO A 67 -11.39 -20.15 -8.33
C PRO A 67 -11.89 -21.52 -7.86
N ASN A 68 -11.11 -22.25 -7.05
CA ASN A 68 -11.38 -23.65 -6.70
C ASN A 68 -11.29 -23.95 -5.20
N ASP A 69 -11.18 -22.95 -4.31
CA ASP A 69 -10.91 -23.19 -2.89
C ASP A 69 -11.80 -22.30 -2.00
N PRO A 70 -12.62 -22.89 -1.10
CA PRO A 70 -13.39 -22.11 -0.13
C PRO A 70 -12.52 -21.48 0.96
N ASN A 71 -11.25 -21.89 1.10
CA ASN A 71 -10.33 -21.38 2.11
C ASN A 71 -9.56 -20.14 1.62
N ILE A 72 -9.96 -18.97 2.11
CA ILE A 72 -9.40 -17.64 1.78
C ILE A 72 -8.04 -17.43 2.48
N CYS A 73 -7.00 -18.13 2.01
CA CYS A 73 -5.62 -18.00 2.50
C CYS A 73 -4.66 -17.50 1.40
N THR A 74 -3.68 -16.67 1.75
CA THR A 74 -2.80 -16.03 0.75
C THR A 74 -1.84 -16.99 0.06
N ASN A 75 -1.61 -18.17 0.65
CA ASN A 75 -0.84 -19.25 0.03
C ASN A 75 -1.54 -19.93 -1.15
N LYS A 76 -2.85 -19.73 -1.31
CA LYS A 76 -3.66 -20.28 -2.41
C LYS A 76 -3.79 -19.34 -3.61
N LEU A 77 -3.35 -18.08 -3.46
CA LEU A 77 -3.30 -17.14 -4.58
C LEU A 77 -2.37 -17.64 -5.68
N SER A 78 -2.64 -17.32 -6.95
CA SER A 78 -1.64 -17.51 -8.01
C SER A 78 -0.38 -16.69 -7.73
N VAL A 79 0.72 -16.99 -8.44
CA VAL A 79 1.98 -16.24 -8.29
C VAL A 79 1.78 -14.74 -8.51
N ASP A 80 1.00 -14.36 -9.54
CA ASP A 80 0.73 -12.96 -9.88
C ASP A 80 -0.14 -12.28 -8.82
N HIS A 81 -1.22 -12.94 -8.38
CA HIS A 81 -2.08 -12.40 -7.33
C HIS A 81 -1.34 -12.28 -5.99
N ARG A 82 -0.42 -13.20 -5.70
CA ARG A 82 0.42 -13.12 -4.50
C ARG A 82 1.44 -11.98 -4.58
N LEU A 83 2.02 -11.73 -5.75
CA LEU A 83 2.88 -10.57 -5.98
C LEU A 83 2.10 -9.27 -5.80
N LEU A 84 0.88 -9.17 -6.36
CA LEU A 84 0.00 -8.03 -6.17
C LEU A 84 -0.37 -7.83 -4.70
N HIS A 85 -0.73 -8.89 -3.99
CA HIS A 85 -0.99 -8.84 -2.55
C HIS A 85 0.23 -8.32 -1.79
N HIS A 86 1.42 -8.86 -2.08
CA HIS A 86 2.66 -8.42 -1.45
C HIS A 86 2.96 -6.94 -1.72
N LEU A 87 2.76 -6.49 -2.96
CA LEU A 87 2.90 -5.07 -3.33
C LEU A 87 1.95 -4.20 -2.50
N ILE A 88 0.67 -4.58 -2.44
CA ILE A 88 -0.34 -3.82 -1.70
C ILE A 88 0.01 -3.75 -0.22
N VAL A 89 0.34 -4.87 0.43
CA VAL A 89 0.57 -4.88 1.89
C VAL A 89 1.86 -4.20 2.30
N HIS A 90 2.85 -4.05 1.42
CA HIS A 90 4.11 -3.39 1.74
C HIS A 90 4.17 -1.94 1.27
N GLN A 91 3.52 -1.60 0.16
CA GLN A 91 3.68 -0.29 -0.49
C GLN A 91 2.44 0.61 -0.41
N LEU A 92 1.23 0.06 -0.30
CA LEU A 92 -0.01 0.85 -0.38
C LEU A 92 -0.80 0.82 0.92
N LEU A 93 -0.96 -0.36 1.50
CA LEU A 93 -1.64 -0.61 2.75
C LEU A 93 -0.76 -1.40 3.75
N PRO A 94 0.33 -0.77 4.25
CA PRO A 94 1.16 -1.32 5.31
C PRO A 94 0.33 -1.90 6.45
N THR A 95 0.46 -3.21 6.67
CA THR A 95 -0.30 -3.92 7.71
C THR A 95 0.65 -4.41 8.79
N SER A 96 0.34 -4.14 10.06
CA SER A 96 1.17 -4.56 11.21
C SER A 96 0.83 -5.97 11.73
N GLY A 97 0.04 -6.75 10.99
CA GLY A 97 -0.42 -8.08 11.38
C GLY A 97 0.05 -9.15 10.39
N GLY A 98 -0.30 -10.41 10.63
CA GLY A 98 0.11 -11.53 9.78
C GLY A 98 -0.40 -11.42 8.34
N TYR A 99 0.42 -11.87 7.39
CA TYR A 99 0.16 -11.83 5.94
C TYR A 99 -0.61 -13.05 5.43
N ALA A 100 -1.15 -13.89 6.31
CA ALA A 100 -1.78 -15.16 5.96
C ALA A 100 -3.17 -14.99 5.31
N LYS A 101 -3.85 -13.86 5.57
CA LYS A 101 -5.20 -13.58 5.07
C LYS A 101 -5.27 -12.21 4.43
N LEU A 102 -6.06 -12.10 3.36
CA LEU A 102 -6.40 -10.85 2.71
C LEU A 102 -7.43 -10.08 3.54
N SER A 103 -7.21 -8.78 3.73
CA SER A 103 -8.27 -7.90 4.20
C SER A 103 -9.23 -7.54 3.06
N ARG A 104 -10.47 -7.16 3.40
CA ARG A 104 -11.47 -6.72 2.39
C ARG A 104 -10.96 -5.55 1.54
N MET A 105 -10.25 -4.60 2.16
CA MET A 105 -9.60 -3.50 1.45
C MET A 105 -8.46 -3.96 0.54
N GLN A 106 -7.66 -4.95 0.96
CA GLN A 106 -6.59 -5.48 0.10
C GLN A 106 -7.18 -6.20 -1.13
N ALA A 107 -8.21 -7.03 -0.95
CA ALA A 107 -8.90 -7.67 -2.05
C ALA A 107 -9.55 -6.64 -2.99
N PHE A 108 -10.17 -5.59 -2.46
CA PHE A 108 -10.71 -4.50 -3.25
C PHE A 108 -9.64 -3.76 -4.07
N LEU A 109 -8.46 -3.47 -3.49
CA LEU A 109 -7.36 -2.84 -4.23
C LEU A 109 -6.80 -3.77 -5.33
N ILE A 110 -6.74 -5.09 -5.09
CA ILE A 110 -6.39 -6.06 -6.13
C ILE A 110 -7.43 -6.01 -7.26
N TRP A 111 -8.73 -5.96 -6.92
CA TRP A 111 -9.80 -5.83 -7.91
C TRP A 111 -9.67 -4.56 -8.75
N CYS A 112 -9.34 -3.42 -8.13
CA CYS A 112 -9.13 -2.17 -8.86
C CYS A 112 -8.00 -2.32 -9.90
N ILE A 113 -6.89 -2.95 -9.51
CA ILE A 113 -5.74 -3.18 -10.41
C ILE A 113 -6.13 -4.14 -11.56
N ILE A 114 -6.75 -5.28 -11.24
CA ILE A 114 -7.15 -6.29 -12.24
C ILE A 114 -8.18 -5.72 -13.22
N SER A 115 -9.16 -4.99 -12.70
CA SER A 115 -10.27 -4.43 -13.48
C SER A 115 -9.94 -3.07 -14.09
N LYS A 116 -8.71 -2.57 -13.88
CA LYS A 116 -8.23 -1.26 -14.35
C LYS A 116 -9.13 -0.09 -13.91
N VAL A 117 -9.69 -0.19 -12.71
CA VAL A 117 -10.44 0.90 -12.09
C VAL A 117 -9.46 1.89 -11.49
N GLU A 118 -9.52 3.14 -11.93
CA GLU A 118 -8.70 4.20 -11.35
C GLU A 118 -9.04 4.41 -9.87
N PHE A 119 -8.01 4.38 -9.02
CA PHE A 119 -8.13 4.57 -7.59
C PHE A 119 -7.16 5.65 -7.13
N CYS A 120 -7.63 6.60 -6.31
CA CYS A 120 -6.80 7.70 -5.84
C CYS A 120 -5.85 7.25 -4.72
N TYR A 121 -4.67 6.77 -5.11
CA TYR A 121 -3.62 6.32 -4.19
C TYR A 121 -3.06 7.42 -3.29
N PRO A 122 -2.86 8.68 -3.73
CA PRO A 122 -2.42 9.76 -2.84
C PRO A 122 -3.31 9.90 -1.59
N LEU A 123 -4.64 9.83 -1.76
CA LEU A 123 -5.57 9.91 -0.64
C LEU A 123 -5.47 8.72 0.30
N LEU A 124 -5.33 7.51 -0.25
CA LEU A 124 -5.10 6.33 0.56
C LEU A 124 -3.82 6.47 1.39
N MET A 125 -2.74 6.98 0.81
CA MET A 125 -1.48 7.18 1.53
C MET A 125 -1.63 8.19 2.66
N LEU A 126 -2.30 9.33 2.43
CA LEU A 126 -2.60 10.30 3.47
C LEU A 126 -3.48 9.71 4.57
N HIS A 127 -4.51 8.94 4.21
CA HIS A 127 -5.37 8.23 5.17
C HIS A 127 -4.55 7.30 6.06
N ILE A 128 -3.60 6.57 5.48
CA ILE A 128 -2.74 5.64 6.22
C ILE A 128 -1.74 6.36 7.12
N MET A 129 -1.20 7.51 6.69
CA MET A 129 -0.41 8.39 7.55
C MET A 129 -1.23 8.90 8.75
N VAL A 130 -2.45 9.41 8.52
CA VAL A 130 -3.38 9.83 9.58
C VAL A 130 -3.63 8.69 10.55
N ARG A 131 -3.98 7.51 10.03
CA ARG A 131 -4.27 6.34 10.85
C ARG A 131 -3.09 5.94 11.73
N ALA A 132 -1.87 5.91 11.18
CA ALA A 132 -0.67 5.58 11.95
C ALA A 132 -0.44 6.59 13.08
N PHE A 133 -0.64 7.88 12.79
CA PHE A 133 -0.56 8.95 13.79
C PHE A 133 -1.64 8.83 14.87
N THR A 134 -2.91 8.65 14.51
CA THR A 134 -4.03 8.46 15.45
C THR A 134 -3.81 7.22 16.34
N GLN A 135 -3.22 6.16 15.79
CA GLN A 135 -2.85 4.95 16.54
C GLN A 135 -1.58 5.11 17.38
N LYS A 136 -1.01 6.33 17.46
CA LYS A 136 0.21 6.64 18.22
C LYS A 136 1.38 5.71 17.87
N LYS A 137 1.48 5.32 16.59
CA LYS A 137 2.65 4.56 16.11
C LYS A 137 3.89 5.45 16.24
N THR A 138 5.02 4.83 16.57
CA THR A 138 6.30 5.54 16.72
C THR A 138 6.85 6.02 15.38
N VAL A 139 6.49 5.35 14.28
CA VAL A 139 6.99 5.60 12.93
C VAL A 139 5.81 5.83 11.98
N LEU A 140 5.93 6.87 11.13
CA LEU A 140 4.99 7.13 10.06
C LEU A 140 5.32 6.21 8.87
N PRO A 141 4.33 5.59 8.21
CA PRO A 141 4.57 4.73 7.07
C PRO A 141 5.15 5.50 5.87
N PHE A 142 5.65 4.74 4.88
CA PHE A 142 6.15 5.25 3.60
C PHE A 142 7.44 6.06 3.69
N GLY A 143 8.47 5.57 4.40
CA GLY A 143 9.75 6.26 4.59
C GLY A 143 10.37 6.85 3.32
N SER A 144 10.39 6.11 2.21
CA SER A 144 10.92 6.59 0.92
C SER A 144 10.09 7.73 0.31
N ILE A 145 8.77 7.73 0.49
CA ILE A 145 7.88 8.82 0.09
C ILE A 145 8.04 10.02 1.01
N LEU A 146 8.22 9.81 2.32
CA LEU A 146 8.53 10.90 3.27
C LEU A 146 9.83 11.61 2.89
N THR A 147 10.86 10.89 2.46
CA THR A 147 12.08 11.50 1.93
C THR A 147 11.81 12.40 0.73
N LYS A 148 10.93 11.99 -0.22
CA LYS A 148 10.54 12.83 -1.36
C LYS A 148 9.78 14.08 -0.91
N ILE A 149 8.86 13.93 0.05
CA ILE A 149 8.12 15.06 0.64
C ILE A 149 9.09 16.05 1.31
N PHE A 150 10.03 15.56 2.11
CA PHE A 150 11.02 16.40 2.78
C PHE A 150 11.89 17.17 1.79
N ARG A 151 12.34 16.52 0.71
CA ARG A 151 13.11 17.19 -0.36
C ARG A 151 12.27 18.25 -1.08
N HIS A 152 11.01 17.96 -1.39
CA HIS A 152 10.11 18.92 -2.03
C HIS A 152 9.91 20.19 -1.19
N HIS A 153 9.86 20.04 0.14
CA HIS A 153 9.74 21.17 1.06
C HIS A 153 11.09 21.73 1.53
N GLU A 154 12.21 21.37 0.90
CA GLU A 154 13.54 21.88 1.23
C GLU A 154 13.99 21.62 2.67
N VAL A 155 13.47 20.55 3.28
CA VAL A 155 13.93 20.11 4.60
C VAL A 155 15.38 19.64 4.47
N ARG A 156 16.29 20.24 5.23
CA ARG A 156 17.70 19.84 5.25
C ARG A 156 17.84 18.40 5.77
N LEU A 157 18.30 17.49 4.92
CA LEU A 157 18.56 16.09 5.26
C LEU A 157 20.06 15.80 5.48
N GLU A 158 20.89 16.84 5.57
CA GLU A 158 22.30 16.70 5.93
C GLU A 158 22.46 15.98 7.27
N GLY A 159 23.42 15.05 7.30
CA GLY A 159 23.70 14.20 8.46
C GLY A 159 22.78 12.98 8.62
N GLU A 160 21.72 12.83 7.81
CA GLU A 160 20.88 11.63 7.81
C GLU A 160 21.57 10.46 7.09
N ILE A 161 21.43 9.25 7.63
CA ILE A 161 22.03 8.05 7.03
C ILE A 161 21.14 7.55 5.89
N GLU A 162 21.66 7.58 4.67
CA GLU A 162 20.97 7.03 3.51
C GLU A 162 20.85 5.50 3.62
N THR A 163 19.62 4.99 3.56
CA THR A 163 19.37 3.56 3.42
C THR A 163 19.48 3.18 1.96
N LYS A 164 20.58 2.54 1.58
CA LYS A 164 20.76 2.00 0.22
C LYS A 164 19.89 0.76 0.03
N LEU A 165 19.25 0.65 -1.14
CA LEU A 165 18.52 -0.55 -1.53
C LEU A 165 19.46 -1.75 -1.59
N LYS A 166 19.02 -2.85 -0.99
CA LYS A 166 19.70 -4.13 -1.01
C LYS A 166 19.05 -5.07 -2.03
N LYS A 167 19.72 -6.16 -2.36
CA LYS A 167 19.15 -7.20 -3.22
C LYS A 167 17.86 -7.78 -2.64
N GLU A 168 17.74 -7.87 -1.31
CA GLU A 168 16.51 -8.31 -0.65
C GLU A 168 15.31 -7.37 -0.81
N ASP A 169 15.53 -6.10 -1.15
CA ASP A 169 14.47 -5.11 -1.39
C ASP A 169 13.89 -5.20 -2.81
N THR A 170 14.45 -6.08 -3.65
CA THR A 170 14.01 -6.31 -5.02
C THR A 170 13.24 -7.63 -5.14
N TYR A 171 12.24 -7.67 -6.03
CA TYR A 171 11.60 -8.92 -6.40
C TYR A 171 12.53 -9.72 -7.31
N ASN A 172 13.01 -10.85 -6.79
CA ASN A 172 13.86 -11.78 -7.54
C ASN A 172 13.45 -13.23 -7.23
N LYS A 173 14.16 -14.20 -7.83
CA LYS A 173 13.90 -15.63 -7.63
C LYS A 173 13.94 -16.03 -6.15
N SER A 174 14.82 -15.43 -5.34
CA SER A 174 14.89 -15.70 -3.89
C SER A 174 13.64 -15.20 -3.18
N THR A 175 13.16 -14.00 -3.51
CA THR A 175 11.91 -13.44 -2.98
C THR A 175 10.72 -14.36 -3.25
N LEU A 176 10.60 -14.87 -4.47
CA LEU A 176 9.55 -15.82 -4.86
C LEU A 176 9.71 -17.18 -4.13
N ASN A 177 10.93 -17.69 -4.01
CA ASN A 177 11.21 -18.90 -3.24
C ASN A 177 10.82 -18.75 -1.77
N ARG A 178 11.05 -17.57 -1.15
CA ARG A 178 10.61 -17.25 0.22
C ARG A 178 9.10 -17.20 0.36
N MET A 179 8.39 -16.87 -0.72
CA MET A 179 6.93 -16.97 -0.80
C MET A 179 6.44 -18.40 -1.10
N GLY A 180 7.33 -19.39 -1.23
CA GLY A 180 6.97 -20.77 -1.54
C GLY A 180 6.71 -21.02 -3.03
N TRP A 181 7.19 -20.16 -3.93
CA TRP A 181 7.11 -20.38 -5.38
C TRP A 181 8.44 -20.83 -5.95
N LYS A 182 8.44 -21.89 -6.74
CA LYS A 182 9.62 -22.37 -7.48
C LYS A 182 9.33 -22.42 -8.96
N LYS A 183 10.30 -22.02 -9.79
CA LYS A 183 10.21 -22.13 -11.25
C LYS A 183 10.75 -23.50 -11.69
N GLN A 184 9.90 -24.35 -12.25
CA GLN A 184 10.25 -25.68 -12.78
C GLN A 184 9.78 -25.76 -14.24
N GLY A 185 10.69 -26.10 -15.17
CA GLY A 185 10.33 -26.20 -16.60
C GLY A 185 9.75 -24.92 -17.21
N GLY A 186 10.10 -23.74 -16.68
CA GLY A 186 9.53 -22.45 -17.11
C GLY A 186 8.26 -22.02 -16.37
N ILE A 187 7.61 -22.92 -15.64
CA ILE A 187 6.34 -22.69 -14.94
C ILE A 187 6.58 -22.44 -13.45
N TRP A 188 5.84 -21.49 -12.86
CA TRP A 188 5.87 -21.24 -11.42
C TRP A 188 4.91 -22.18 -10.70
N THR A 189 5.45 -23.00 -9.80
CA THR A 189 4.68 -23.97 -9.01
C THR A 189 4.79 -23.61 -7.53
N TYR A 190 3.66 -23.67 -6.82
CA TYR A 190 3.65 -23.49 -5.38
C TYR A 190 4.21 -24.73 -4.68
N CYS A 191 5.31 -24.56 -3.97
CA CYS A 191 5.96 -25.57 -3.15
C CYS A 191 6.04 -25.02 -1.72
N PRO A 192 5.04 -25.30 -0.85
CA PRO A 192 5.11 -24.90 0.54
C PRO A 192 6.39 -25.47 1.17
N LYS A 193 7.03 -24.69 2.05
CA LYS A 193 8.07 -25.26 2.91
C LYS A 193 7.37 -26.22 3.87
N SER A 194 7.92 -27.42 4.04
CA SER A 194 7.63 -28.21 5.22
C SER A 194 8.08 -27.38 6.41
N ASP A 195 7.16 -27.04 7.31
CA ASP A 195 7.49 -26.46 8.61
C ASP A 195 8.25 -27.49 9.46
#